data_AF-A0A850P282-F1
#
_entry.id   AF-A0A850P282-F1
#
_cell.length_a   1.000
_cell.length_b   1.000
_cell.length_c   1.000
_cell.angle_alpha   90.00
_cell.angle_beta   90.00
_cell.angle_gamma   90.00
#
_symmetry.space_group_name_H-M   'P 1'
#
loop_
_entity.id
_entity.type
_entity.pdbx_description
1 polymer ?
#
loop_
_entity_poly.entity_id
_entity_poly.type
_entity_poly.pdbx_seq_one_letter_code
_entity_poly.pdbx_strand_id
1 'polypeptide(L)'
;MTCPLWRSRISCRPDLLARLALWVFHLPPLRDRREDMEAELAYELEDTERRLGCKIGFNVDAMTRYLHFARDPGVPWTGNYRDLSASVRRLCTLAERGRITLSMVKGKS
;
A
#
# COMPACT_ATOMS: atom_id res chain seq x y z
N MET A 1 -0.95 32.25 20.82
CA MET A 1 -1.78 31.46 19.88
C MET A 1 -0.85 30.88 18.81
N THR A 2 -0.41 29.64 18.99
CA THR A 2 0.59 28.99 18.13
C THR A 2 -0.09 28.45 16.87
N CYS A 3 0.24 29.06 15.73
CA CYS A 3 -0.23 28.65 14.41
C CYS A 3 0.45 27.33 14.01
N PRO A 4 -0.29 26.23 13.70
CA PRO A 4 0.35 24.96 13.39
C PRO A 4 0.97 24.96 11.97
N LEU A 5 2.02 24.17 11.81
CA LEU A 5 2.95 24.12 10.66
C LEU A 5 2.36 23.68 9.31
N TRP A 6 1.06 23.42 9.20
CA TRP A 6 0.44 22.88 7.96
C TRP A 6 0.06 23.94 6.91
N ARG A 7 0.14 25.25 7.22
CA ARG A 7 -0.26 26.33 6.29
C ARG A 7 0.67 26.58 5.10
N SER A 8 1.87 26.01 5.07
CA SER A 8 2.92 26.46 4.13
C SER A 8 2.97 25.75 2.77
N ARG A 9 2.14 24.73 2.50
CA ARG A 9 2.33 23.87 1.32
C ARG A 9 1.20 23.85 0.28
N ILE A 10 0.12 24.60 0.51
CA ILE A 10 -0.98 24.73 -0.46
C ILE A 10 -1.08 26.21 -0.87
N SER A 11 -0.81 26.51 -2.14
CA SER A 11 -1.12 27.82 -2.74
C SER A 11 -2.63 27.94 -2.92
N CYS A 12 -3.34 28.27 -1.85
CA CYS A 12 -4.79 28.45 -1.85
C CYS A 12 -5.13 29.74 -1.09
N ARG A 13 -6.24 30.40 -1.47
CA ARG A 13 -6.64 31.62 -0.79
C ARG A 13 -6.94 31.33 0.70
N PRO A 14 -6.48 32.19 1.63
CA PRO A 14 -6.66 31.96 3.06
C PRO A 14 -8.13 31.81 3.51
N ASP A 15 -9.05 32.55 2.88
CA ASP A 15 -10.49 32.49 3.17
C ASP A 15 -11.09 31.12 2.81
N LEU A 16 -10.67 30.54 1.69
CA LEU A 16 -11.12 29.24 1.23
C LEU A 16 -10.55 28.12 2.10
N LEU A 17 -9.26 28.19 2.42
CA LEU A 17 -8.62 27.19 3.29
C LEU A 17 -9.28 27.15 4.67
N ALA A 18 -9.64 28.30 5.25
CA ALA A 18 -10.32 28.36 6.54
C ALA A 18 -11.72 27.70 6.50
N ARG A 19 -12.43 27.77 5.38
CA ARG A 19 -13.74 27.13 5.21
C ARG A 19 -13.65 25.62 4.93
N LEU A 20 -12.60 25.18 4.23
CA LEU A 20 -12.36 23.75 3.99
C LEU A 20 -11.81 23.04 5.24
N ALA A 21 -11.01 23.74 6.05
CA ALA A 21 -10.38 23.19 7.24
C ALA A 21 -11.29 23.22 8.48
N LEU A 22 -12.62 23.30 8.33
CA LEU A 22 -13.57 23.24 9.45
C LEU A 22 -13.44 21.91 10.23
N TRP A 23 -13.10 20.82 9.53
CA TRP A 23 -12.80 19.54 10.14
C TRP A 23 -11.63 18.88 9.39
N VAL A 24 -10.50 18.72 10.07
CA VAL A 24 -9.28 18.12 9.51
C VAL A 24 -9.03 16.78 10.20
N PHE A 25 -9.07 15.70 9.43
CA PHE A 25 -8.68 14.38 9.89
C PHE A 25 -7.26 14.06 9.41
N HIS A 26 -6.42 13.58 10.32
CA HIS A 26 -5.09 13.10 9.98
C HIS A 26 -5.14 11.62 9.66
N LEU A 27 -4.95 11.26 8.39
CA LEU A 27 -4.83 9.87 7.98
C LEU A 27 -3.37 9.41 8.14
N PRO A 28 -3.06 8.43 9.00
CA PRO A 28 -1.70 7.94 9.15
C PRO A 28 -1.24 7.25 7.86
N PRO A 29 0.06 7.36 7.50
CA PRO A 29 0.62 6.59 6.41
C PRO A 29 0.64 5.09 6.75
N LEU A 30 0.64 4.23 5.72
CA LEU A 30 0.61 2.77 5.89
C LEU A 30 1.73 2.21 6.78
N ARG A 31 2.90 2.85 6.84
CA ARG A 31 4.00 2.46 7.75
C ARG A 31 3.62 2.50 9.23
N ASP A 32 2.62 3.32 9.58
CA ASP A 32 2.09 3.48 10.94
C ASP A 32 0.83 2.63 11.16
N ARG A 33 0.36 1.90 10.13
CA ARG A 33 -0.84 1.05 10.10
C ARG A 33 -0.54 -0.34 9.52
N ARG A 34 0.43 -1.05 10.11
CA ARG A 34 0.97 -2.29 9.50
C ARG A 34 0.05 -3.50 9.66
N GLU A 35 -0.86 -3.43 10.61
CA GLU A 35 -1.94 -4.39 10.81
C GLU A 35 -2.83 -4.50 9.57
N ASP A 36 -3.00 -3.40 8.83
CA ASP A 36 -3.86 -3.36 7.64
C ASP A 36 -3.26 -4.08 6.42
N MET A 37 -1.95 -4.38 6.44
CA MET A 37 -1.23 -4.96 5.29
C MET A 37 -1.90 -6.21 4.70
N GLU A 38 -2.51 -7.04 5.55
CA GLU A 38 -3.14 -8.28 5.13
C GLU A 38 -4.49 -8.05 4.45
N ALA A 39 -5.29 -7.13 4.98
CA ALA A 39 -6.54 -6.72 4.34
C ALA A 39 -6.28 -6.01 3.01
N GLU A 40 -5.27 -5.14 2.97
CA GLU A 40 -4.87 -4.42 1.75
C GLU A 40 -4.33 -5.38 0.68
N LEU A 41 -3.54 -6.37 1.08
CA LEU A 41 -3.05 -7.40 0.17
C LEU A 41 -4.18 -8.23 -0.43
N ALA A 42 -5.17 -8.62 0.40
CA ALA A 42 -6.34 -9.35 -0.06
C ALA A 42 -7.15 -8.53 -1.08
N TYR A 43 -7.37 -7.25 -0.80
CA TYR A 43 -8.04 -6.33 -1.71
C TYR A 43 -7.30 -6.20 -3.05
N GLU A 44 -5.98 -5.98 -3.02
CA GLU A 44 -5.19 -5.82 -4.25
C GLU A 44 -5.11 -7.11 -5.07
N LEU A 45 -5.12 -8.28 -4.43
CA LEU A 45 -5.23 -9.56 -5.13
C LEU A 45 -6.56 -9.66 -5.88
N GLU A 46 -7.67 -9.39 -5.20
CA GLU A 46 -8.99 -9.43 -5.81
C GLU A 46 -9.12 -8.41 -6.96
N ASP A 47 -8.60 -7.20 -6.77
CA ASP A 47 -8.57 -6.18 -7.83
C ASP A 47 -7.76 -6.64 -9.04
N THR A 48 -6.61 -7.26 -8.79
CA THR A 48 -5.74 -7.74 -9.87
C THR A 48 -6.37 -8.92 -10.61
N GLU A 49 -7.04 -9.85 -9.91
CA GLU A 49 -7.81 -10.92 -10.55
C GLU A 49 -8.89 -10.36 -11.49
N ARG A 50 -9.66 -9.36 -11.02
CA ARG A 50 -10.69 -8.71 -11.86
C ARG A 50 -10.10 -8.04 -13.09
N ARG A 51 -8.93 -7.42 -12.96
CA ARG A 51 -8.27 -6.68 -14.04
C ARG A 51 -7.58 -7.58 -15.07
N LEU A 52 -6.98 -8.68 -14.63
CA LEU A 52 -6.29 -9.62 -15.51
C LEU A 52 -7.22 -10.70 -16.06
N GLY A 53 -8.41 -10.88 -15.47
CA GLY A 53 -9.39 -11.88 -15.90
C GLY A 53 -8.95 -13.31 -15.60
N CYS A 54 -8.02 -13.51 -14.67
CA CYS A 54 -7.53 -14.83 -14.26
C CYS A 54 -7.44 -14.93 -12.74
N LYS A 55 -7.50 -16.18 -12.24
CA LYS A 55 -7.33 -16.47 -10.82
C LYS A 55 -5.87 -16.41 -10.43
N ILE A 56 -5.57 -15.68 -9.35
CA ILE A 56 -4.22 -15.46 -8.86
C ILE A 56 -4.19 -15.70 -7.36
N GLY A 57 -3.30 -16.59 -6.92
CA GLY A 57 -3.14 -16.90 -5.51
C GLY A 57 -1.68 -16.98 -5.09
N PHE A 58 -1.43 -16.64 -3.83
CA PHE A 58 -0.16 -16.97 -3.18
C PHE A 58 -0.16 -18.42 -2.72
N ASN A 59 0.99 -19.06 -2.82
CA ASN A 59 1.27 -20.19 -1.95
C ASN A 59 1.34 -19.71 -0.49
N VAL A 60 1.00 -20.59 0.46
CA VAL A 60 0.95 -20.24 1.89
C VAL A 60 2.29 -19.69 2.39
N ASP A 61 3.40 -20.33 2.02
CA ASP A 61 4.77 -19.92 2.36
C ASP A 61 5.15 -18.56 1.74
N ALA A 62 4.76 -18.34 0.48
CA ALA A 62 4.95 -17.07 -0.22
C ALA A 62 4.16 -15.92 0.45
N MET A 63 2.91 -16.18 0.84
CA MET A 63 2.06 -15.23 1.54
C MET A 63 2.68 -14.82 2.87
N THR A 64 3.07 -15.79 3.70
CA THR A 64 3.72 -15.53 5.00
C THR A 64 4.99 -14.72 4.82
N ARG A 65 5.85 -15.08 3.85
CA ARG A 65 7.09 -14.35 3.57
C ARG A 65 6.85 -12.92 3.10
N TYR A 66 5.84 -12.71 2.27
CA TYR A 66 5.48 -11.38 1.75
C TYR A 66 4.92 -10.50 2.86
N LEU A 67 4.00 -11.00 3.68
CA LEU A 67 3.44 -10.25 4.81
C LEU A 67 4.52 -9.89 5.84
N HIS A 68 5.45 -10.80 6.11
CA HIS A 68 6.61 -10.48 6.96
C HIS A 68 7.44 -9.34 6.37
N PHE A 69 7.74 -9.39 5.06
CA PHE A 69 8.45 -8.30 4.38
C PHE A 69 7.65 -6.99 4.45
N ALA A 70 6.35 -7.04 4.20
CA ALA A 70 5.54 -5.84 4.16
C ALA A 70 5.43 -5.15 5.53
N ARG A 71 5.36 -5.93 6.61
CA ARG A 71 5.27 -5.40 7.99
C ARG A 71 6.63 -4.96 8.57
N ASP A 72 7.73 -5.22 7.88
CA ASP A 72 9.09 -4.93 8.35
C ASP A 72 9.30 -3.40 8.53
N PRO A 73 9.78 -2.94 9.71
CA PRO A 73 10.07 -1.52 9.94
C PRO A 73 11.11 -0.91 9.00
N GLY A 74 11.99 -1.73 8.45
CA GLY A 74 13.01 -1.32 7.49
C GLY A 74 12.47 -1.05 6.09
N VAL A 75 11.20 -1.36 5.81
CA VAL A 75 10.54 -1.07 4.53
C VAL A 75 9.71 0.21 4.68
N PRO A 76 10.18 1.35 4.15
CA PRO A 76 9.58 2.65 4.48
C PRO A 76 8.24 2.92 3.78
N TRP A 77 7.88 2.15 2.74
CA TRP A 77 6.69 2.33 1.91
C TRP A 77 6.44 3.81 1.56
N THR A 78 7.42 4.45 0.90
CA THR A 78 7.43 5.90 0.65
C THR A 78 6.25 6.39 -0.19
N GLY A 79 5.80 5.58 -1.14
CA GLY A 79 4.60 5.79 -1.93
C GLY A 79 3.32 5.28 -1.26
N ASN A 80 3.39 4.89 0.02
CA ASN A 80 2.26 4.41 0.82
C ASN A 80 1.58 3.21 0.12
N TYR A 81 0.25 3.16 0.09
CA TYR A 81 -0.53 2.15 -0.63
C TYR A 81 -0.10 1.95 -2.09
N ARG A 82 0.35 3.01 -2.79
CA ARG A 82 0.75 2.89 -4.21
C ARG A 82 1.91 1.91 -4.41
N ASP A 83 2.89 1.94 -3.49
CA ASP A 83 4.05 1.05 -3.56
C ASP A 83 3.64 -0.39 -3.30
N LEU A 84 2.75 -0.60 -2.32
CA LEU A 84 2.17 -1.92 -2.01
C LEU A 84 1.42 -2.47 -3.23
N SER A 85 0.47 -1.72 -3.78
CA SER A 85 -0.31 -2.11 -4.97
C SER A 85 0.60 -2.44 -6.16
N ALA A 86 1.63 -1.61 -6.41
CA ALA A 86 2.58 -1.84 -7.50
C ALA A 86 3.45 -3.07 -7.28
N SER A 87 3.82 -3.39 -6.03
CA SER A 87 4.52 -4.62 -5.66
C SER A 87 3.67 -5.86 -5.92
N VAL A 88 2.43 -5.88 -5.40
CA VAL A 88 1.50 -7.00 -5.56
C VAL A 88 1.17 -7.24 -7.03
N ARG A 89 0.81 -6.18 -7.78
CA ARG A 89 0.49 -6.30 -9.20
C ARG A 89 1.64 -6.87 -10.02
N ARG A 90 2.89 -6.49 -9.72
CA ARG A 90 4.07 -7.09 -10.36
C ARG A 90 4.17 -8.58 -10.09
N LEU A 91 4.00 -9.02 -8.85
CA LEU A 91 4.00 -10.45 -8.51
C LEU A 91 2.89 -11.20 -9.24
N CYS A 92 1.69 -10.63 -9.31
CA CYS A 92 0.56 -11.18 -10.05
C CYS A 92 0.86 -11.32 -11.55
N THR A 93 1.44 -10.29 -12.18
CA THR A 93 1.81 -10.33 -13.61
C THR A 93 2.90 -11.35 -13.90
N LEU A 94 3.85 -11.54 -12.97
CA LEU A 94 4.92 -12.53 -13.10
C LEU A 94 4.49 -13.96 -12.74
N ALA A 95 3.30 -14.14 -12.16
CA ALA A 95 2.81 -15.42 -11.70
C ALA A 95 2.38 -16.29 -12.88
N GLU A 96 3.31 -17.10 -13.38
CA GLU A 96 3.00 -18.12 -14.37
C GLU A 96 1.89 -19.04 -13.85
N ARG A 97 0.82 -19.21 -14.65
CA ARG A 97 -0.38 -19.98 -14.28
C ARG A 97 -1.12 -19.45 -13.04
N GLY A 98 -0.96 -18.15 -12.70
CA GLY A 98 -1.72 -17.52 -11.62
C GLY A 98 -1.30 -17.95 -10.22
N ARG A 99 -0.06 -18.42 -10.04
CA ARG A 99 0.44 -18.84 -8.72
C ARG A 99 1.71 -18.10 -8.34
N ILE A 100 1.63 -17.30 -7.27
CA ILE A 100 2.77 -16.58 -6.71
C ILE A 100 3.50 -17.53 -5.75
N THR A 101 4.76 -17.80 -6.08
CA THR A 101 5.61 -18.75 -5.37
C THR A 101 6.64 -18.05 -4.50
N LEU A 102 7.22 -18.79 -3.54
CA LEU A 102 8.20 -18.24 -2.60
C LEU A 102 9.45 -17.69 -3.29
N SER A 103 9.89 -18.30 -4.40
CA SER A 103 11.04 -17.83 -5.19
C SER A 103 10.79 -16.43 -5.78
N MET A 104 9.56 -16.14 -6.20
CA MET A 104 9.19 -14.83 -6.73
C MET A 104 9.22 -13.75 -5.64
N VAL A 105 8.77 -14.07 -4.42
CA VAL A 105 8.74 -13.14 -3.28
C VAL A 105 10.14 -12.84 -2.75
N LYS A 106 11.05 -13.83 -2.75
CA LYS A 106 12.43 -13.63 -2.27
C LYS A 106 13.27 -12.76 -3.21
N GLY A 107 12.90 -12.67 -4.49
CA GLY A 107 13.76 -12.11 -5.54
C GLY A 107 15.01 -12.97 -5.76
N LYS A 108 15.58 -12.93 -6.97
CA LYS A 108 16.99 -13.37 -7.12
C LYS A 108 17.84 -12.33 -6.40
N SER A 109 18.59 -12.76 -5.39
CA SER A 109 19.65 -11.97 -4.77
C SER A 109 20.73 -11.60 -5.77
#